data_AF-A0A7X7ILK6-F1
#
_entry.id   AF-A0A7X7ILK6-F1
#
_cell.length_a   1.000
_cell.length_b   1.000
_cell.length_c   1.000
_cell.angle_alpha   90.00
_cell.angle_beta   90.00
_cell.angle_gamma   90.00
#
_symmetry.space_group_name_H-M   'P 1'
#
loop_
_entity.id
_entity.type
_entity.pdbx_description
1 polymer ?
#
loop_
_entity_poly.entity_id
_entity_poly.type
_entity_poly.pdbx_seq_one_letter_code
_entity_poly.pdbx_strand_id
1 'polypeptide(L)'
;MKTRNILLFVLAAVLVASCERKDMTSPVALFSTQTPPRYLFKVNLDASGSFPTDEGDWLEYRWDINGDHLEWETGWLGTPVVTAQFPFESGGYIGLQVKNSSGNITELYQGFYTDENYRIQNAWTDLEIDFRRIDYDFPFSDHHRTWVWAYDNIQLPDSDQWYNFPTSAERADYGTLLPWSVADTLDKDYRLPSRAEWQEMIEYCGGAALAGFNLQVGAEHGLQLTCPGIIINDQLQEHGTTGYYWTGDEADEESAWALKISADSDATEFVILDKSSMASVRLTIEFLYFR
;
A
#
# COMPACT_ATOMS: atom_id res chain seq x y z
N MET A 1 -29.25 -68.87 10.41
CA MET A 1 -29.57 -68.38 11.77
C MET A 1 -28.92 -67.01 11.92
N LYS A 2 -29.57 -65.87 12.14
CA LYS A 2 -30.92 -65.45 12.57
C LYS A 2 -31.20 -64.10 11.88
N THR A 3 -32.32 -63.91 11.18
CA THR A 3 -33.48 -63.06 11.57
C THR A 3 -33.11 -61.61 11.89
N ARG A 4 -33.60 -60.57 11.20
CA ARG A 4 -34.98 -60.01 11.23
C ARG A 4 -35.09 -58.96 10.09
N ASN A 5 -36.09 -59.03 9.20
CA ASN A 5 -37.41 -58.38 9.30
C ASN A 5 -37.38 -56.95 9.84
N ILE A 6 -37.85 -55.98 9.06
CA ILE A 6 -39.18 -55.36 9.24
C ILE A 6 -39.51 -54.47 8.03
N LEU A 7 -40.66 -54.79 7.44
CA LEU A 7 -41.41 -54.00 6.48
C LEU A 7 -41.97 -52.76 7.16
N LEU A 8 -41.85 -51.58 6.57
CA LEU A 8 -42.80 -50.49 6.82
C LEU A 8 -42.90 -49.60 5.58
N PHE A 9 -44.07 -49.70 4.95
CA PHE A 9 -44.59 -48.73 4.01
C PHE A 9 -44.58 -47.35 4.68
N VAL A 10 -43.81 -46.41 4.13
CA VAL A 10 -44.05 -44.99 4.35
C VAL A 10 -44.55 -44.42 3.04
N LEU A 11 -45.87 -44.17 3.04
CA LEU A 11 -46.56 -43.34 2.09
C LEU A 11 -46.03 -41.90 2.28
N ALA A 12 -45.03 -41.50 1.50
CA ALA A 12 -44.59 -40.10 1.47
C ALA A 12 -45.59 -39.32 0.61
N ALA A 13 -46.50 -38.61 1.28
CA ALA A 13 -47.26 -37.54 0.65
C ALA A 13 -46.27 -36.50 0.13
N VAL A 14 -46.25 -36.34 -1.20
CA VAL A 14 -45.59 -35.21 -1.85
C VAL A 14 -46.42 -33.97 -1.52
N LEU A 15 -46.00 -33.23 -0.49
CA LEU A 15 -46.35 -31.83 -0.33
C LEU A 15 -45.40 -31.04 -1.24
N VAL A 16 -45.82 -30.81 -2.49
CA VAL A 16 -45.25 -29.72 -3.28
C VAL A 16 -45.72 -28.44 -2.62
N ALA A 17 -44.95 -27.95 -1.65
CA ALA A 17 -45.00 -26.55 -1.31
C ALA A 17 -44.47 -25.82 -2.55
N SER A 18 -45.38 -25.41 -3.44
CA SER A 18 -45.13 -24.37 -4.43
C SER A 18 -44.93 -23.07 -3.66
N CYS A 19 -43.79 -22.94 -2.97
CA CYS A 19 -43.20 -21.63 -2.80
C CYS A 19 -42.77 -21.24 -4.20
N GLU A 20 -43.56 -20.37 -4.85
CA GLU A 20 -43.04 -19.58 -5.97
C GLU A 20 -41.67 -19.08 -5.53
N ARG A 21 -40.62 -19.53 -6.21
CA ARG A 21 -39.29 -18.95 -6.07
C ARG A 21 -39.50 -17.53 -6.53
N LYS A 22 -39.70 -16.60 -5.59
CA LYS A 22 -39.70 -15.18 -5.88
C LYS A 22 -38.38 -14.96 -6.60
N ASP A 23 -38.43 -14.70 -7.89
CA ASP A 23 -37.22 -14.51 -8.69
C ASP A 23 -36.40 -13.46 -7.95
N MET A 24 -35.18 -13.83 -7.56
CA MET A 24 -34.26 -12.87 -6.96
C MET A 24 -33.96 -11.87 -8.06
N THR A 25 -34.53 -10.66 -7.94
CA THR A 25 -34.36 -9.57 -8.90
C THR A 25 -33.35 -8.52 -8.43
N SER A 26 -32.81 -8.68 -7.22
CA SER A 26 -31.79 -7.80 -6.66
C SER A 26 -30.40 -8.28 -7.07
N PRO A 27 -29.49 -7.37 -7.47
CA PRO A 27 -28.15 -7.75 -7.88
C PRO A 27 -27.36 -8.40 -6.75
N VAL A 28 -26.25 -9.06 -7.05
CA VAL A 28 -25.31 -9.55 -6.05
C VAL A 28 -24.18 -8.52 -5.87
N ALA A 29 -23.98 -8.08 -4.63
CA ALA A 29 -22.92 -7.16 -4.25
C ALA A 29 -21.71 -7.94 -3.70
N LEU A 30 -20.54 -7.68 -4.27
CA LEU A 30 -19.25 -8.24 -3.87
C LEU A 30 -18.18 -7.19 -4.15
N PHE A 31 -17.22 -7.04 -3.25
CA PHE A 31 -16.00 -6.29 -3.54
C PHE A 31 -14.78 -6.87 -2.84
N SER A 32 -13.61 -6.49 -3.33
CA SER A 32 -12.32 -6.81 -2.74
C SER A 32 -11.37 -5.62 -2.79
N THR A 33 -10.23 -5.77 -2.12
CA THR A 33 -9.10 -4.85 -2.22
C THR A 33 -7.90 -5.61 -2.75
N GLN A 34 -7.04 -4.94 -3.53
CA GLN A 34 -5.84 -5.57 -4.11
C GLN A 34 -4.78 -5.89 -3.05
N THR A 35 -4.68 -5.02 -2.04
CA THR A 35 -3.82 -5.19 -0.88
C THR A 35 -4.63 -5.04 0.40
N PRO A 36 -4.14 -5.58 1.54
CA PRO A 36 -4.73 -5.30 2.83
C PRO A 36 -4.80 -3.77 3.08
N PRO A 37 -5.98 -3.22 3.41
CA PRO A 37 -6.09 -1.80 3.72
C PRO A 37 -5.29 -1.43 4.97
N ARG A 38 -4.66 -0.26 4.93
CA ARG A 38 -3.80 0.28 5.98
C ARG A 38 -4.18 1.70 6.27
N TYR A 39 -4.02 2.14 7.51
CA TYR A 39 -4.51 3.44 7.92
C TYR A 39 -3.91 4.56 7.05
N LEU A 40 -4.76 5.49 6.59
CA LEU A 40 -4.39 6.60 5.71
C LEU A 40 -3.79 6.21 4.35
N PHE A 41 -3.63 4.92 4.01
CA PHE A 41 -3.24 4.52 2.67
C PHE A 41 -4.44 4.63 1.73
N LYS A 42 -4.20 5.11 0.52
CA LYS A 42 -5.12 4.93 -0.61
C LYS A 42 -5.19 3.46 -0.99
N VAL A 43 -6.40 2.99 -1.24
CA VAL A 43 -6.71 1.62 -1.65
C VAL A 43 -7.76 1.66 -2.76
N ASN A 44 -7.64 0.71 -3.70
CA ASN A 44 -8.68 0.46 -4.70
C ASN A 44 -9.70 -0.52 -4.11
N LEU A 45 -10.95 -0.07 -4.02
CA LEU A 45 -12.11 -0.91 -3.71
C LEU A 45 -12.71 -1.37 -5.04
N ASP A 46 -12.71 -2.67 -5.30
CA ASP A 46 -13.08 -3.25 -6.59
C ASP A 46 -14.34 -4.12 -6.47
N ALA A 47 -15.46 -3.59 -6.96
CA ALA A 47 -16.75 -4.28 -6.99
C ALA A 47 -16.99 -5.07 -8.29
N SER A 48 -15.96 -5.32 -9.12
CA SER A 48 -16.11 -6.00 -10.43
C SER A 48 -16.59 -7.44 -10.32
N GLY A 49 -16.50 -8.04 -9.11
CA GLY A 49 -17.08 -9.35 -8.82
C GLY A 49 -18.60 -9.33 -8.63
N SER A 50 -19.23 -8.16 -8.54
CA SER A 50 -20.69 -8.01 -8.46
C SER A 50 -21.34 -8.38 -9.80
N PHE A 51 -22.55 -8.94 -9.77
CA PHE A 51 -23.27 -9.34 -10.98
C PHE A 51 -24.79 -9.15 -10.84
N PRO A 52 -25.48 -8.79 -11.94
CA PRO A 52 -26.93 -8.73 -11.93
C PRO A 52 -27.54 -10.13 -11.91
N THR A 53 -28.77 -10.25 -11.43
CA THR A 53 -29.54 -11.50 -11.51
C THR A 53 -30.10 -11.76 -12.90
N ASP A 54 -30.36 -10.70 -13.67
CA ASP A 54 -30.85 -10.76 -15.04
C ASP A 54 -29.69 -10.55 -16.03
N GLU A 55 -29.60 -11.44 -17.03
CA GLU A 55 -28.54 -11.39 -18.02
C GLU A 55 -28.63 -10.11 -18.87
N GLY A 56 -27.50 -9.40 -19.00
CA GLY A 56 -27.41 -8.16 -19.80
C GLY A 56 -27.85 -6.89 -19.06
N ASP A 57 -28.22 -6.98 -17.79
CA ASP A 57 -28.51 -5.81 -16.95
C ASP A 57 -27.21 -5.07 -16.57
N TRP A 58 -27.30 -3.75 -16.41
CA TRP A 58 -26.17 -2.92 -15.98
C TRP A 58 -26.20 -2.70 -14.46
N LEU A 59 -25.04 -2.42 -13.89
CA LEU A 59 -24.88 -2.15 -12.46
C LEU A 59 -24.34 -0.74 -12.23
N GLU A 60 -24.83 -0.11 -11.16
CA GLU A 60 -24.26 1.09 -10.57
C GLU A 60 -23.84 0.80 -9.13
N TYR A 61 -22.81 1.51 -8.67
CA TYR A 61 -22.14 1.28 -7.38
C TYR A 61 -22.10 2.57 -6.56
N ARG A 62 -22.23 2.48 -5.25
CA ARG A 62 -21.86 3.58 -4.34
C ARG A 62 -21.30 3.06 -3.03
N TRP A 63 -20.49 3.88 -2.37
CA TRP A 63 -19.65 3.47 -1.26
C TRP A 63 -19.89 4.32 -0.02
N ASP A 64 -20.01 3.63 1.11
CA ASP A 64 -19.89 4.17 2.45
C ASP A 64 -18.48 3.80 2.93
N ILE A 65 -17.55 4.74 2.79
CA ILE A 65 -16.12 4.54 3.03
C ILE A 65 -15.82 4.59 4.53
N ASN A 66 -16.58 5.39 5.29
CA ASN A 66 -16.36 5.60 6.71
C ASN A 66 -17.15 4.58 7.59
N GLY A 67 -18.07 3.83 6.98
CA GLY A 67 -18.84 2.76 7.61
C GLY A 67 -19.87 3.24 8.63
N ASP A 68 -20.31 4.50 8.56
CA ASP A 68 -21.21 5.10 9.54
C ASP A 68 -22.69 4.79 9.30
N HIS A 69 -23.05 4.25 8.13
CA HIS A 69 -24.42 3.97 7.70
C HIS A 69 -25.35 5.20 7.66
N LEU A 70 -24.80 6.42 7.66
CA LEU A 70 -25.55 7.68 7.64
C LEU A 70 -25.56 8.29 6.24
N GLU A 71 -24.37 8.41 5.63
CA GLU A 71 -24.20 8.97 4.29
C GLU A 71 -23.39 8.03 3.39
N TRP A 72 -23.43 8.28 2.09
CA TRP A 72 -22.63 7.56 1.10
C TRP A 72 -21.63 8.57 0.53
N GLU A 73 -20.33 8.37 0.73
CA GLU A 73 -19.28 9.29 0.27
C GLU A 73 -19.23 9.41 -1.26
N THR A 74 -19.76 8.43 -1.98
CA THR A 74 -19.87 8.49 -3.44
C THR A 74 -21.31 8.57 -3.91
N GLY A 75 -21.50 9.28 -5.03
CA GLY A 75 -22.71 9.10 -5.85
C GLY A 75 -22.75 7.70 -6.47
N TRP A 76 -23.82 7.42 -7.24
CA TRP A 76 -23.88 6.23 -8.09
C TRP A 76 -22.86 6.35 -9.21
N LEU A 77 -21.99 5.34 -9.32
CA LEU A 77 -20.93 5.23 -10.31
C LEU A 77 -21.25 4.09 -11.27
N GLY A 78 -21.00 4.28 -12.56
CA GLY A 78 -21.08 3.20 -13.57
C GLY A 78 -19.83 2.33 -13.63
N THR A 79 -18.77 2.67 -12.88
CA THR A 79 -17.53 1.91 -12.79
C THR A 79 -17.45 1.17 -11.45
N PRO A 80 -16.99 -0.09 -11.44
CA PRO A 80 -16.95 -0.90 -10.22
C PRO A 80 -15.80 -0.57 -9.28
N VAL A 81 -14.81 0.19 -9.74
CA VAL A 81 -13.61 0.53 -8.96
C VAL A 81 -13.69 1.97 -8.46
N VAL A 82 -13.40 2.17 -7.18
CA VAL A 82 -13.14 3.49 -6.59
C VAL A 82 -11.83 3.46 -5.82
N THR A 83 -11.06 4.55 -5.88
CA THR A 83 -9.89 4.76 -5.02
C THR A 83 -10.30 5.63 -3.85
N ALA A 84 -10.02 5.17 -2.63
CA ALA A 84 -10.33 5.88 -1.39
C ALA A 84 -9.16 5.80 -0.41
N GLN A 85 -9.03 6.80 0.45
CA GLN A 85 -8.11 6.74 1.59
C GLN A 85 -8.77 5.96 2.71
N PHE A 86 -8.09 4.93 3.23
CA PHE A 86 -8.65 4.07 4.28
C PHE A 86 -8.67 4.80 5.63
N PRO A 87 -9.84 4.95 6.28
CA PRO A 87 -9.97 5.87 7.41
C PRO A 87 -9.74 5.23 8.78
N PHE A 88 -9.56 3.90 8.86
CA PHE A 88 -9.56 3.18 10.14
C PHE A 88 -8.15 2.82 10.60
N GLU A 89 -7.84 3.13 11.86
CA GLU A 89 -6.53 2.83 12.48
C GLU A 89 -6.39 1.36 12.88
N SER A 90 -7.42 0.79 13.54
CA SER A 90 -7.41 -0.59 14.02
C SER A 90 -8.35 -1.53 13.25
N GLY A 91 -9.37 -0.97 12.59
CA GLY A 91 -10.37 -1.71 11.84
C GLY A 91 -11.71 -0.99 11.76
N GLY A 92 -12.51 -1.36 10.78
CA GLY A 92 -13.80 -0.73 10.49
C GLY A 92 -14.57 -1.48 9.42
N TYR A 93 -15.67 -0.90 8.95
CA TYR A 93 -16.49 -1.47 7.89
C TYR A 93 -16.51 -0.52 6.71
N ILE A 94 -16.50 -1.08 5.50
CA ILE A 94 -16.82 -0.34 4.28
C ILE A 94 -18.12 -0.91 3.73
N GLY A 95 -19.05 -0.01 3.44
CA GLY A 95 -20.33 -0.32 2.81
C GLY A 95 -20.25 -0.19 1.29
N LEU A 96 -20.87 -1.13 0.60
CA LEU A 96 -21.14 -1.11 -0.83
C LEU A 96 -22.63 -1.25 -1.05
N GLN A 97 -23.17 -0.39 -1.90
CA GLN A 97 -24.46 -0.65 -2.54
C GLN A 97 -24.29 -0.87 -4.04
N VAL A 98 -25.02 -1.86 -4.54
CA VAL A 98 -25.11 -2.20 -5.95
C VAL A 98 -26.56 -2.09 -6.38
N LYS A 99 -26.81 -1.35 -7.45
CA LYS A 99 -28.13 -1.12 -8.02
C LYS A 99 -28.17 -1.59 -9.47
N ASN A 100 -29.24 -2.27 -9.84
CA ASN A 100 -29.46 -2.71 -11.22
C ASN A 100 -30.37 -1.74 -12.01
N SER A 101 -30.60 -1.98 -13.30
CA SER A 101 -31.42 -1.08 -14.14
C SER A 101 -32.88 -0.95 -13.70
N SER A 102 -33.40 -1.95 -13.00
CA SER A 102 -34.75 -1.95 -12.43
C SER A 102 -34.84 -1.16 -11.11
N GLY A 103 -33.72 -0.65 -10.61
CA GLY A 103 -33.64 0.09 -9.35
C GLY A 103 -33.60 -0.79 -8.10
N ASN A 104 -33.45 -2.11 -8.25
CA ASN A 104 -33.26 -3.01 -7.11
C ASN A 104 -31.85 -2.83 -6.54
N ILE A 105 -31.76 -2.72 -5.22
CA ILE A 105 -30.51 -2.44 -4.51
C ILE A 105 -30.16 -3.62 -3.61
N THR A 106 -28.89 -3.99 -3.61
CA THR A 106 -28.27 -4.87 -2.61
C THR A 106 -27.18 -4.10 -1.90
N GLU A 107 -27.09 -4.32 -0.59
CA GLU A 107 -26.13 -3.68 0.30
C GLU A 107 -25.24 -4.75 0.95
N LEU A 108 -23.94 -4.46 1.03
CA LEU A 108 -22.93 -5.31 1.66
C LEU A 108 -22.03 -4.43 2.51
N TYR A 109 -21.81 -4.82 3.77
CA TYR A 109 -20.76 -4.24 4.61
C TYR A 109 -19.69 -5.29 4.85
N GLN A 110 -18.45 -4.95 4.51
CA GLN A 110 -17.29 -5.81 4.74
C GLN A 110 -16.42 -5.20 5.83
N GLY A 111 -16.10 -6.01 6.84
CA GLY A 111 -15.18 -5.64 7.90
C GLY A 111 -13.74 -5.77 7.44
N PHE A 112 -12.93 -4.76 7.77
CA PHE A 112 -11.49 -4.74 7.56
C PHE A 112 -10.80 -4.60 8.91
N TYR A 113 -9.78 -5.42 9.13
CA TYR A 113 -8.91 -5.34 10.28
C TYR A 113 -7.52 -4.98 9.77
N THR A 114 -6.93 -3.96 10.38
CA THR A 114 -5.56 -3.55 10.08
C THR A 114 -4.66 -4.32 11.04
N ASP A 115 -3.99 -5.35 10.52
CA ASP A 115 -2.96 -6.10 11.25
C ASP A 115 -1.59 -5.63 10.77
N GLU A 116 -1.10 -4.56 11.40
CA GLU A 116 0.20 -3.98 11.11
C GLU A 116 1.21 -4.43 12.14
N ASN A 117 2.04 -5.39 11.76
CA ASN A 117 3.14 -5.88 12.59
C ASN A 117 4.43 -5.11 12.23
N TYR A 118 4.60 -3.96 12.86
CA TYR A 118 5.83 -3.16 12.75
C TYR A 118 6.35 -2.73 14.11
N ARG A 119 7.63 -2.33 14.13
CA ARG A 119 8.24 -1.65 15.29
C ARG A 119 9.19 -0.57 14.82
N ILE A 120 9.18 0.56 15.51
CA ILE A 120 10.16 1.63 15.32
C ILE A 120 11.18 1.56 16.45
N GLN A 121 12.46 1.59 16.08
CA GLN A 121 13.57 1.52 17.03
C GLN A 121 14.80 2.24 16.48
N ASN A 122 15.80 2.50 17.32
CA ASN A 122 17.06 3.07 16.87
C ASN A 122 17.81 2.07 15.99
N ALA A 123 18.42 2.56 14.91
CA ALA A 123 19.31 1.75 14.09
C ALA A 123 20.64 1.50 14.82
N TRP A 124 21.21 0.32 14.60
CA TRP A 124 22.62 0.05 14.92
C TRP A 124 23.46 0.44 13.72
N THR A 125 23.89 1.69 13.68
CA THR A 125 24.59 2.30 12.55
C THR A 125 26.00 2.74 12.94
N ASP A 126 26.90 2.84 11.97
CA ASP A 126 28.22 3.47 12.15
C ASP A 126 28.26 4.93 11.70
N LEU A 127 27.11 5.50 11.33
CA LEU A 127 26.97 6.91 11.04
C LEU A 127 27.21 7.77 12.27
N GLU A 128 27.78 8.95 12.06
CA GLU A 128 28.00 9.92 13.14
C GLU A 128 26.68 10.44 13.72
N ILE A 129 25.64 10.50 12.89
CA ILE A 129 24.29 10.90 13.27
C ILE A 129 23.38 9.69 13.14
N ASP A 130 22.88 9.22 14.28
CA ASP A 130 21.95 8.10 14.36
C ASP A 130 20.64 8.38 13.62
N PHE A 131 19.98 7.30 13.19
CA PHE A 131 18.62 7.33 12.63
C PHE A 131 17.77 6.22 13.24
N ARG A 132 16.44 6.38 13.21
CA ARG A 132 15.50 5.30 13.54
C ARG A 132 15.22 4.45 12.32
N ARG A 133 14.92 3.18 12.57
CA ARG A 133 14.45 2.21 11.57
C ARG A 133 13.04 1.74 11.90
N ILE A 134 12.33 1.34 10.86
CA ILE A 134 11.07 0.61 10.95
C ILE A 134 11.29 -0.82 10.49
N ASP A 135 10.92 -1.77 11.32
CA ASP A 135 10.95 -3.20 11.01
C ASP A 135 9.53 -3.65 10.67
N TYR A 136 9.31 -4.24 9.50
CA TYR A 136 8.08 -4.92 9.12
C TYR A 136 8.26 -6.43 9.27
N ASP A 137 7.46 -7.06 10.13
CA ASP A 137 7.59 -8.47 10.49
C ASP A 137 6.53 -9.33 9.77
N PHE A 138 6.98 -10.22 8.89
CA PHE A 138 6.14 -11.11 8.09
C PHE A 138 6.33 -12.58 8.52
N PRO A 139 5.36 -13.17 9.25
CA PRO A 139 5.42 -14.56 9.64
C PRO A 139 5.00 -15.49 8.50
N PHE A 140 5.88 -16.42 8.13
CA PHE A 140 5.57 -17.51 7.21
C PHE A 140 5.52 -18.84 7.98
N SER A 141 5.05 -19.90 7.31
CA SER A 141 4.93 -21.23 7.92
C SER A 141 6.28 -21.82 8.33
N ASP A 142 7.34 -21.52 7.58
CA ASP A 142 8.68 -22.09 7.66
C ASP A 142 9.76 -21.09 8.10
N HIS A 143 9.51 -19.79 7.94
CA HIS A 143 10.43 -18.73 8.34
C HIS A 143 9.71 -17.49 8.85
N HIS A 144 10.47 -16.59 9.48
CA HIS A 144 10.08 -15.22 9.79
C HIS A 144 10.98 -14.28 9.01
N ARG A 145 10.37 -13.36 8.26
CA ARG A 145 11.08 -12.30 7.52
C ARG A 145 10.87 -10.98 8.24
N THR A 146 11.96 -10.31 8.55
CA THR A 146 11.93 -8.93 9.03
C THR A 146 12.55 -8.04 7.96
N TRP A 147 11.74 -7.13 7.44
CA TRP A 147 12.13 -6.18 6.42
C TRP A 147 12.32 -4.81 7.04
N VAL A 148 13.54 -4.28 6.97
CA VAL A 148 13.93 -3.12 7.78
C VAL A 148 14.26 -1.95 6.88
N TRP A 149 13.66 -0.79 7.15
CA TRP A 149 13.90 0.46 6.42
C TRP A 149 14.33 1.57 7.36
N ALA A 150 15.17 2.47 6.88
CA ALA A 150 15.36 3.77 7.51
C ALA A 150 14.01 4.47 7.62
N TYR A 151 13.64 4.83 8.84
CA TYR A 151 12.40 5.52 9.14
C TYR A 151 12.61 7.04 9.05
N ASP A 152 13.74 7.51 9.56
CA ASP A 152 14.12 8.92 9.45
C ASP A 152 14.80 9.21 8.10
N ASN A 153 14.71 10.47 7.67
CA ASN A 153 15.63 10.97 6.65
C ASN A 153 17.05 10.96 7.19
N ILE A 154 17.97 10.40 6.40
CA ILE A 154 19.38 10.36 6.78
C ILE A 154 19.94 11.77 6.83
N GLN A 155 20.60 12.11 7.93
CA GLN A 155 21.28 13.38 8.14
C GLN A 155 22.76 13.12 8.30
N LEU A 156 23.59 13.89 7.61
CA LEU A 156 25.04 13.85 7.73
C LEU A 156 25.59 15.21 8.21
N PRO A 157 26.79 15.22 8.82
CA PRO A 157 27.52 16.46 9.12
C PRO A 157 27.70 17.33 7.88
N ASP A 158 28.01 18.62 8.08
CA ASP A 158 28.28 19.51 6.95
C ASP A 158 29.56 19.08 6.19
N SER A 159 29.49 19.06 4.86
CA SER A 159 30.57 18.63 3.95
C SER A 159 30.36 19.23 2.55
N ASP A 160 31.44 19.31 1.77
CA ASP A 160 31.40 19.70 0.35
C ASP A 160 31.03 18.52 -0.57
N GLN A 161 30.90 17.30 -0.03
CA GLN A 161 30.63 16.08 -0.81
C GLN A 161 29.14 15.78 -0.99
N TRP A 162 28.26 16.47 -0.27
CA TRP A 162 26.83 16.28 -0.28
C TRP A 162 26.11 17.56 0.09
N TYR A 163 24.79 17.57 -0.05
CA TYR A 163 23.99 18.75 0.18
C TYR A 163 23.15 18.63 1.45
N ASN A 164 23.42 19.54 2.39
CA ASN A 164 22.57 19.79 3.55
C ASN A 164 21.73 21.05 3.30
N PHE A 165 20.44 20.97 3.63
CA PHE A 165 19.58 22.15 3.56
C PHE A 165 20.06 23.25 4.52
N PRO A 166 19.90 24.54 4.17
CA PRO A 166 20.48 25.62 4.96
C PRO A 166 19.92 25.68 6.38
N THR A 167 18.61 25.45 6.54
CA THR A 167 17.93 25.55 7.83
C THR A 167 17.85 24.19 8.54
N SER A 168 17.84 24.22 9.88
CA SER A 168 17.69 23.00 10.68
C SER A 168 16.32 22.35 10.51
N ALA A 169 15.28 23.14 10.22
CA ALA A 169 13.94 22.62 9.96
C ALA A 169 13.90 21.83 8.66
N GLU A 170 14.41 22.41 7.56
CA GLU A 170 14.50 21.69 6.29
C GLU A 170 15.40 20.45 6.39
N ARG A 171 16.52 20.52 7.13
CA ARG A 171 17.35 19.31 7.35
C ARG A 171 16.60 18.21 8.08
N ALA A 172 15.74 18.54 9.04
CA ALA A 172 14.92 17.54 9.72
C ALA A 172 13.88 16.93 8.76
N ASP A 173 13.26 17.76 7.92
CA ASP A 173 12.19 17.35 7.01
C ASP A 173 12.69 16.59 5.76
N TYR A 174 13.91 16.88 5.32
CA TYR A 174 14.42 16.42 4.02
C TYR A 174 15.71 15.60 4.11
N GLY A 175 16.45 15.70 5.21
CA GLY A 175 17.74 15.05 5.37
C GLY A 175 18.83 15.61 4.46
N THR A 176 19.81 14.76 4.15
CA THR A 176 20.96 15.05 3.29
C THR A 176 20.73 14.45 1.91
N LEU A 177 20.98 15.23 0.86
CA LEU A 177 21.02 14.72 -0.52
C LEU A 177 22.44 14.30 -0.87
N LEU A 178 22.59 13.08 -1.38
CA LEU A 178 23.88 12.41 -1.56
C LEU A 178 24.11 12.02 -3.03
N PRO A 179 25.33 12.13 -3.55
CA PRO A 179 25.69 11.43 -4.80
C PRO A 179 25.67 9.92 -4.58
N TRP A 180 25.41 9.16 -5.64
CA TRP A 180 25.17 7.72 -5.54
C TRP A 180 26.35 6.96 -4.93
N SER A 181 27.58 7.32 -5.30
CA SER A 181 28.80 6.67 -4.80
C SER A 181 29.02 6.84 -3.29
N VAL A 182 28.55 7.95 -2.71
CA VAL A 182 28.55 8.15 -1.25
C VAL A 182 27.42 7.35 -0.62
N ALA A 183 26.23 7.39 -1.22
CA ALA A 183 25.05 6.69 -0.72
C ALA A 183 25.22 5.16 -0.65
N ASP A 184 25.87 4.55 -1.64
CA ASP A 184 26.06 3.09 -1.74
C ASP A 184 27.06 2.53 -0.71
N THR A 185 27.93 3.38 -0.16
CA THR A 185 28.96 2.98 0.82
C THR A 185 28.74 3.60 2.19
N LEU A 186 27.54 4.13 2.42
CA LEU A 186 27.24 5.03 3.53
C LEU A 186 27.30 4.36 4.91
N ASP A 187 26.85 3.11 4.99
CA ASP A 187 26.81 2.31 6.22
C ASP A 187 27.29 0.88 5.90
N LYS A 188 27.87 0.20 6.89
CA LYS A 188 28.40 -1.17 6.72
C LYS A 188 27.33 -2.26 6.79
N ASP A 189 26.30 -2.03 7.58
CA ASP A 189 25.24 -2.98 7.89
C ASP A 189 24.00 -2.70 7.04
N TYR A 190 23.67 -1.43 6.83
CA TYR A 190 22.58 -1.02 5.96
C TYR A 190 23.10 -0.60 4.58
N ARG A 191 22.29 -0.90 3.56
CA ARG A 191 22.64 -0.59 2.17
C ARG A 191 21.50 0.15 1.48
N LEU A 192 21.77 0.67 0.29
CA LEU A 192 20.70 1.11 -0.59
C LEU A 192 19.79 -0.09 -0.96
N PRO A 193 18.45 0.10 -0.99
CA PRO A 193 17.52 -0.88 -1.50
C PRO A 193 17.73 -1.06 -2.99
N SER A 194 17.75 -2.30 -3.44
CA SER A 194 17.63 -2.61 -4.86
C SER A 194 16.27 -2.15 -5.40
N ARG A 195 16.14 -2.07 -6.72
CA ARG A 195 14.86 -1.85 -7.38
C ARG A 195 13.86 -2.96 -7.06
N ALA A 196 14.33 -4.19 -6.88
CA ALA A 196 13.45 -5.30 -6.51
C ALA A 196 12.81 -5.07 -5.13
N GLU A 197 13.59 -4.60 -4.15
CA GLU A 197 13.06 -4.26 -2.83
C GLU A 197 12.13 -3.04 -2.87
N TRP A 198 12.48 -2.01 -3.64
CA TRP A 198 11.56 -0.91 -3.88
C TRP A 198 10.27 -1.36 -4.57
N GLN A 199 10.35 -2.31 -5.51
CA GLN A 199 9.18 -2.88 -6.17
C GLN A 199 8.30 -3.65 -5.18
N GLU A 200 8.87 -4.42 -4.25
CA GLU A 200 8.11 -5.03 -3.16
C GLU A 200 7.45 -3.96 -2.27
N MET A 201 8.09 -2.82 -2.03
CA MET A 201 7.52 -1.73 -1.22
C MET A 201 6.39 -1.01 -1.96
N ILE A 202 6.54 -0.84 -3.26
CA ILE A 202 5.48 -0.36 -4.15
C ILE A 202 4.27 -1.30 -4.07
N GLU A 203 4.48 -2.62 -4.11
CA GLU A 203 3.42 -3.61 -3.99
C GLU A 203 2.76 -3.60 -2.62
N TYR A 204 3.55 -3.49 -1.54
CA TYR A 204 3.05 -3.28 -0.18
C TYR A 204 2.12 -2.07 -0.11
N CYS A 205 2.47 -1.00 -0.83
CA CYS A 205 1.72 0.25 -0.94
C CYS A 205 0.56 0.22 -1.95
N GLY A 206 0.13 -0.94 -2.46
CA GLY A 206 -1.01 -1.04 -3.38
C GLY A 206 -0.66 -0.89 -4.86
N GLY A 207 0.62 -1.00 -5.22
CA GLY A 207 1.11 -0.96 -6.59
C GLY A 207 1.49 0.45 -7.06
N ALA A 208 2.15 0.52 -8.22
CA ALA A 208 2.80 1.75 -8.70
C ALA A 208 1.84 2.92 -8.92
N ALA A 209 0.54 2.66 -9.12
CA ALA A 209 -0.48 3.69 -9.30
C ALA A 209 -0.91 4.41 -8.00
N LEU A 210 -0.62 3.82 -6.83
CA LEU A 210 -0.97 4.36 -5.50
C LEU A 210 0.25 4.61 -4.61
N ALA A 211 1.36 3.92 -4.89
CA ALA A 211 2.55 3.96 -4.06
C ALA A 211 3.19 5.35 -3.97
N GLY A 212 3.05 6.20 -4.98
CA GLY A 212 3.53 7.59 -4.93
C GLY A 212 2.94 8.35 -3.75
N PHE A 213 1.62 8.24 -3.53
CA PHE A 213 0.96 8.83 -2.36
C PHE A 213 1.24 8.04 -1.08
N ASN A 214 1.09 6.71 -1.11
CA ASN A 214 1.16 5.87 0.09
C ASN A 214 2.54 5.86 0.75
N LEU A 215 3.62 6.00 -0.02
CA LEU A 215 4.97 6.14 0.51
C LEU A 215 5.18 7.45 1.31
N GLN A 216 4.37 8.48 1.05
CA GLN A 216 4.43 9.79 1.71
C GLN A 216 3.53 9.88 2.96
N VAL A 217 2.72 8.86 3.23
CA VAL A 217 1.77 8.87 4.36
C VAL A 217 2.53 8.98 5.68
N GLY A 218 2.23 10.05 6.44
CA GLY A 218 2.83 10.37 7.74
C GLY A 218 2.32 9.56 8.94
N ALA A 219 1.78 8.36 8.71
CA ALA A 219 1.41 7.43 9.76
C ALA A 219 2.63 6.61 10.22
N GLU A 220 2.64 6.10 11.45
CA GLU A 220 3.80 5.39 12.02
C GLU A 220 4.23 4.17 11.20
N HIS A 221 3.30 3.47 10.54
CA HIS A 221 3.58 2.33 9.67
C HIS A 221 4.11 2.71 8.26
N GLY A 222 4.03 3.98 7.87
CA GLY A 222 4.50 4.46 6.56
C GLY A 222 6.00 4.78 6.54
N LEU A 223 6.60 4.85 5.35
CA LEU A 223 7.99 5.30 5.18
C LEU A 223 8.16 6.82 5.24
N GLN A 224 7.04 7.56 5.20
CA GLN A 224 7.00 9.02 5.35
C GLN A 224 7.99 9.74 4.41
N LEU A 225 8.05 9.29 3.16
CA LEU A 225 8.91 9.91 2.16
C LEU A 225 8.48 11.35 1.94
N THR A 226 9.44 12.26 1.82
CA THR A 226 9.20 13.67 1.51
C THR A 226 9.60 13.99 0.06
N CYS A 227 9.37 15.23 -0.37
CA CYS A 227 9.75 15.72 -1.70
C CYS A 227 10.89 16.75 -1.60
N PRO A 228 12.13 16.33 -1.29
CA PRO A 228 13.24 17.25 -1.07
C PRO A 228 13.80 17.87 -2.36
N GLY A 229 13.45 17.33 -3.52
CA GLY A 229 14.04 17.70 -4.81
C GLY A 229 15.30 16.90 -5.11
N ILE A 230 16.16 17.47 -5.96
CA ILE A 230 17.42 16.89 -6.41
C ILE A 230 18.45 17.99 -6.65
N ILE A 231 19.74 17.71 -6.39
CA ILE A 231 20.84 18.57 -6.85
C ILE A 231 21.36 18.06 -8.17
N ILE A 232 21.35 18.91 -9.20
CA ILE A 232 21.98 18.66 -10.50
C ILE A 232 22.80 19.90 -10.84
N ASN A 233 24.09 19.73 -11.19
CA ASN A 233 25.01 20.82 -11.49
C ASN A 233 25.02 21.90 -10.39
N ASP A 234 25.12 21.46 -9.12
CA ASP A 234 25.13 22.32 -7.92
C ASP A 234 23.88 23.19 -7.73
N GLN A 235 22.77 22.85 -8.39
CA GLN A 235 21.50 23.55 -8.24
C GLN A 235 20.42 22.63 -7.72
N LEU A 236 19.73 23.08 -6.67
CA LEU A 236 18.54 22.44 -6.15
C LEU A 236 17.36 22.67 -7.10
N GLN A 237 16.74 21.57 -7.53
CA GLN A 237 15.61 21.55 -8.44
C GLN A 237 14.44 20.78 -7.83
N GLU A 238 13.21 21.12 -8.21
CA GLU A 238 11.97 20.42 -7.83
C GLU A 238 11.74 20.29 -6.31
N HIS A 239 12.33 21.19 -5.53
CA HIS A 239 12.19 21.22 -4.08
C HIS A 239 10.74 21.44 -3.66
N GLY A 240 10.23 20.55 -2.81
CA GLY A 240 8.85 20.55 -2.33
C GLY A 240 7.84 19.90 -3.29
N THR A 241 8.25 19.53 -4.51
CA THR A 241 7.33 18.97 -5.53
C THR A 241 7.64 17.52 -5.88
N THR A 242 8.92 17.15 -5.87
CA THR A 242 9.38 15.81 -6.27
C THR A 242 10.40 15.28 -5.26
N GLY A 243 10.38 13.97 -5.00
CA GLY A 243 11.42 13.27 -4.24
C GLY A 243 12.09 12.22 -5.11
N TYR A 244 13.41 12.20 -5.10
CA TYR A 244 14.23 11.21 -5.79
C TYR A 244 15.00 10.40 -4.75
N TYR A 245 14.84 9.08 -4.77
CA TYR A 245 15.43 8.17 -3.79
C TYR A 245 16.31 7.15 -4.48
N TRP A 246 17.60 7.15 -4.18
CA TRP A 246 18.53 6.22 -4.80
C TRP A 246 18.14 4.76 -4.55
N THR A 247 18.32 3.94 -5.58
CA THR A 247 18.40 2.48 -5.43
C THR A 247 19.87 2.05 -5.46
N GLY A 248 20.17 0.84 -4.98
CA GLY A 248 21.50 0.23 -5.06
C GLY A 248 21.84 -0.35 -6.43
N ASP A 249 20.99 -0.13 -7.44
CA ASP A 249 21.18 -0.71 -8.78
C ASP A 249 21.74 0.32 -9.75
N GLU A 250 22.89 0.00 -10.33
CA GLU A 250 23.43 0.76 -11.44
C GLU A 250 22.56 0.60 -12.70
N ALA A 251 22.42 1.68 -13.45
CA ALA A 251 21.84 1.64 -14.79
C ALA A 251 22.95 1.43 -15.84
N ASP A 252 24.07 2.14 -15.65
CA ASP A 252 25.31 2.02 -16.40
C ASP A 252 26.52 2.53 -15.57
N GLU A 253 27.67 2.74 -16.21
CA GLU A 253 28.91 3.17 -15.54
C GLU A 253 28.75 4.53 -14.84
N GLU A 254 27.98 5.45 -15.42
CA GLU A 254 27.82 6.84 -14.93
C GLU A 254 26.45 7.10 -14.28
N SER A 255 25.51 6.17 -14.42
CA SER A 255 24.12 6.37 -14.01
C SER A 255 23.61 5.26 -13.10
N ALA A 256 22.71 5.61 -12.19
CA ALA A 256 22.03 4.67 -11.30
C ALA A 256 20.52 4.88 -11.34
N TRP A 257 19.79 3.87 -10.88
CA TRP A 257 18.34 3.97 -10.75
C TRP A 257 17.93 4.70 -9.47
N ALA A 258 16.83 5.41 -9.55
CA ALA A 258 16.18 6.04 -8.41
C ALA A 258 14.67 5.86 -8.49
N LEU A 259 14.01 5.78 -7.34
CA LEU A 259 12.57 5.89 -7.23
C LEU A 259 12.17 7.38 -7.23
N LYS A 260 11.21 7.74 -8.06
CA LYS A 260 10.65 9.09 -8.12
C LYS A 260 9.22 9.10 -7.56
N ILE A 261 8.97 10.01 -6.62
CA ILE A 261 7.64 10.33 -6.10
C ILE A 261 7.34 11.83 -6.29
N SER A 262 6.06 12.20 -6.30
CA SER A 262 5.64 13.60 -6.41
C SER A 262 4.51 13.92 -5.46
N ALA A 263 4.48 15.15 -4.96
CA ALA A 263 3.44 15.64 -4.06
C ALA A 263 2.04 15.65 -4.70
N ASP A 264 1.97 15.80 -6.02
CA ASP A 264 0.71 15.95 -6.78
C ASP A 264 0.29 14.67 -7.52
N SER A 265 0.94 13.52 -7.24
CA SER A 265 0.70 12.26 -7.94
C SER A 265 0.61 11.07 -6.97
N ASP A 266 -0.40 10.23 -7.20
CA ASP A 266 -0.51 8.93 -6.52
C ASP A 266 0.44 7.89 -7.09
N ALA A 267 0.92 8.10 -8.32
CA ALA A 267 1.81 7.19 -9.00
C ALA A 267 3.28 7.46 -8.68
N THR A 268 4.08 6.40 -8.75
CA THR A 268 5.54 6.44 -8.67
C THR A 268 6.16 5.72 -9.87
N GLU A 269 7.40 6.08 -10.20
CA GLU A 269 8.16 5.48 -11.29
C GLU A 269 9.64 5.35 -10.93
N PHE A 270 10.33 4.41 -11.58
CA PHE A 270 11.78 4.37 -11.55
C PHE A 270 12.34 5.25 -12.66
N VAL A 271 13.34 6.05 -12.31
CA VAL A 271 14.07 6.92 -13.24
C VAL A 271 15.56 6.60 -13.19
N ILE A 272 16.28 6.98 -14.24
CA ILE A 272 17.74 6.91 -14.30
C ILE A 272 18.27 8.32 -14.05
N LEU A 273 19.22 8.43 -13.15
CA LEU A 273 19.89 9.68 -12.80
C LEU A 273 21.41 9.48 -12.92
N ASP A 274 22.11 10.55 -13.27
CA ASP A 274 23.58 10.59 -13.23
C ASP A 274 24.06 10.43 -11.79
N LYS A 275 25.06 9.57 -11.55
CA LYS A 275 25.59 9.25 -10.20
C LYS A 275 26.16 10.47 -9.47
N SER A 276 26.49 11.54 -10.19
CA SER A 276 26.94 12.82 -9.61
C SER A 276 25.79 13.70 -9.11
N SER A 277 24.55 13.44 -9.52
CA SER A 277 23.36 14.12 -8.96
C SER A 277 23.23 13.78 -7.48
N MET A 278 22.69 14.68 -6.66
CA MET A 278 22.46 14.39 -5.25
C MET A 278 20.98 14.18 -4.97
N ALA A 279 20.63 12.97 -4.54
CA ALA A 279 19.26 12.56 -4.25
C ALA A 279 19.15 11.99 -2.83
N SER A 280 17.92 11.77 -2.38
CA SER A 280 17.66 11.22 -1.04
C SER A 280 17.98 9.74 -0.96
N VAL A 281 18.10 9.27 0.28
CA VAL A 281 18.35 7.87 0.57
C VAL A 281 17.35 7.35 1.60
N ARG A 282 16.99 6.09 1.43
CA ARG A 282 16.45 5.23 2.48
C ARG A 282 17.36 4.02 2.50
N LEU A 283 17.86 3.65 3.66
CA LEU A 283 18.70 2.47 3.81
C LEU A 283 17.85 1.27 4.23
N THR A 284 18.28 0.07 3.84
CA THR A 284 17.56 -1.18 4.14
C THR A 284 18.52 -2.29 4.58
N ILE A 285 17.97 -3.22 5.34
CA ILE A 285 18.53 -4.55 5.61
C ILE A 285 17.37 -5.54 5.74
N GLU A 286 17.65 -6.82 5.51
CA GLU A 286 16.67 -7.89 5.67
C GLU A 286 17.21 -8.99 6.57
N PHE A 287 16.34 -9.51 7.45
CA PHE A 287 16.62 -10.69 8.25
C PHE A 287 15.64 -11.81 7.90
N LEU A 288 16.17 -13.01 7.69
CA LEU A 288 15.41 -14.24 7.48
C LEU A 288 15.76 -15.26 8.57
N TYR A 289 14.79 -15.57 9.42
CA TYR A 289 14.91 -16.55 10.49
C TYR A 289 14.11 -17.80 10.16
N PHE A 290 14.79 -18.88 9.79
CA PHE A 290 14.15 -20.17 9.55
C PHE A 290 13.88 -20.89 10.87
N ARG A 291 12.75 -21.59 10.96
CA ARG A 291 12.36 -22.39 12.13
C ARG A 291 13.12 -23.72 12.22
#